data_AF-A0A927PFV5-F1
#
_entry.id   AF-A0A927PFV5-F1
#
_cell.length_a   1.000
_cell.length_b   1.000
_cell.length_c   1.000
_cell.angle_alpha   90.00
_cell.angle_beta   90.00
_cell.angle_gamma   90.00
#
_symmetry.space_group_name_H-M   'P 1'
#
loop_
_entity.id
_entity.type
_entity.pdbx_description
1 polymer ?
#
loop_
_entity_poly.entity_id
_entity_poly.type
_entity_poly.pdbx_seq_one_letter_code
_entity_poly.pdbx_strand_id
1 'polypeptide(L)'
;MTLTRHAHPSSRSPRGLLRVSALAAGAALLAGCAAPLPTPDPEGEPDPAPPVLTEAQEAEVLTAVGTALEEADAETDPELLEGRVTGPALRIRTSQLEVAAKRKKADLVTELPTDVQGVVVPTTQTWPRTSYAVSEQPENLQSPRLIALDQDSARDQYELWGWVQLLPGIEMPSFADPALGSEAVAADDDSLLVTPQDAVAQYVDVLNLASKSDYADTFEDDPFRTFLASEAKRQGKALKAADGKRSMSFETLDEPVHAVRTADGGAMVMSSLTSLETLRVEEGGKVSPATETQKSLFGDADPTNALKIRYDDLVALYVPPAESDEQVRLLGYTHVATAARTD
;
A
#
# COMPACT_ATOMS: atom_id res chain seq x y z
N MET A 1 22.43 -71.78 -23.36
CA MET A 1 22.59 -73.03 -24.15
C MET A 1 22.13 -72.70 -25.57
N THR A 2 22.89 -72.76 -26.65
CA THR A 2 24.19 -73.37 -26.95
C THR A 2 24.69 -72.76 -28.27
N LEU A 3 25.98 -72.40 -28.32
CA LEU A 3 26.73 -71.99 -29.51
C LEU A 3 26.85 -73.13 -30.54
N THR A 4 26.89 -72.83 -31.85
CA THR A 4 27.93 -73.28 -32.83
C THR A 4 27.63 -72.74 -34.24
N ARG A 5 28.46 -71.82 -34.77
CA ARG A 5 29.61 -72.00 -35.70
C ARG A 5 29.25 -72.47 -37.11
N HIS A 6 29.70 -71.72 -38.12
CA HIS A 6 30.38 -72.13 -39.37
C HIS A 6 30.83 -70.80 -40.04
N ALA A 7 31.89 -70.61 -40.80
CA ALA A 7 33.17 -71.28 -41.09
C ALA A 7 33.74 -70.45 -42.26
N HIS A 8 35.01 -70.03 -42.24
CA HIS A 8 35.87 -70.03 -43.43
C HIS A 8 37.34 -69.71 -43.07
N PRO A 9 38.28 -70.62 -43.37
CA PRO A 9 39.72 -70.39 -43.28
C PRO A 9 40.30 -70.08 -44.67
N SER A 10 41.30 -69.21 -44.75
CA SER A 10 42.24 -69.26 -45.88
C SER A 10 43.62 -68.75 -45.46
N SER A 11 44.52 -69.72 -45.31
CA SER A 11 45.96 -69.55 -45.13
C SER A 11 46.65 -69.10 -46.43
N ARG A 12 47.61 -68.18 -46.35
CA ARG A 12 48.82 -68.20 -47.20
C ARG A 12 50.05 -67.74 -46.42
N SER A 13 51.00 -68.67 -46.34
CA SER A 13 52.40 -68.62 -45.92
C SER A 13 53.31 -67.95 -46.99
N PRO A 14 54.66 -67.89 -46.87
CA PRO A 14 55.54 -67.62 -45.72
C PRO A 14 56.75 -66.69 -46.08
N ARG A 15 57.69 -66.58 -45.13
CA ARG A 15 59.15 -66.31 -45.27
C ARG A 15 59.62 -64.86 -45.36
N GLY A 16 60.50 -64.52 -44.42
CA GLY A 16 61.39 -63.36 -44.46
C GLY A 16 62.06 -63.09 -43.11
N LEU A 17 62.95 -63.98 -42.68
CA LEU A 17 63.93 -63.68 -41.61
C LEU A 17 64.94 -62.66 -42.14
N LEU A 18 65.20 -61.57 -41.39
CA LEU A 18 66.48 -61.31 -40.69
C LEU A 18 66.57 -59.84 -40.21
N ARG A 19 66.58 -59.71 -38.88
CA ARG A 19 67.44 -58.87 -38.00
C ARG A 19 68.02 -57.56 -38.56
N VAL A 20 67.74 -56.43 -37.87
CA VAL A 20 68.76 -55.50 -37.30
C VAL A 20 68.17 -54.75 -36.08
N SER A 21 68.81 -54.97 -34.94
CA SER A 21 69.17 -54.09 -33.81
C SER A 21 68.31 -52.88 -33.39
N ALA A 22 67.73 -53.02 -32.19
CA ALA A 22 67.74 -52.10 -31.03
C ALA A 22 67.78 -50.56 -31.26
N LEU A 23 66.68 -49.90 -30.86
CA LEU A 23 66.72 -48.65 -30.08
C LEU A 23 65.43 -48.56 -29.24
N ALA A 24 65.59 -48.64 -27.92
CA ALA A 24 64.53 -48.36 -26.95
C ALA A 24 64.62 -46.88 -26.55
N ALA A 25 63.56 -46.11 -26.79
CA ALA A 25 63.19 -44.91 -26.01
C ALA A 25 61.95 -44.23 -26.61
N GLY A 26 60.97 -43.90 -25.76
CA GLY A 26 60.08 -42.74 -25.98
C GLY A 26 58.74 -43.00 -26.68
N ALA A 27 57.80 -43.67 -26.01
CA ALA A 27 56.37 -43.56 -26.32
C ALA A 27 55.52 -43.56 -25.04
N ALA A 28 55.90 -42.70 -24.10
CA ALA A 28 55.01 -42.20 -23.07
C ALA A 28 55.09 -40.67 -23.16
N LEU A 29 53.97 -40.00 -22.97
CA LEU A 29 53.73 -38.55 -23.13
C LEU A 29 53.13 -38.17 -24.49
N LEU A 30 51.82 -38.42 -24.62
CA LEU A 30 50.83 -37.47 -25.16
C LEU A 30 49.42 -37.96 -24.78
N ALA A 31 49.24 -38.29 -23.49
CA ALA A 31 47.92 -38.16 -22.86
C ALA A 31 47.72 -36.66 -22.65
N GLY A 32 47.30 -35.97 -23.70
CA GLY A 32 46.82 -34.60 -23.57
C GLY A 32 45.59 -34.65 -22.66
N CYS A 33 45.69 -34.03 -21.49
CA CYS A 33 44.55 -33.77 -20.64
C CYS A 33 43.56 -32.94 -21.48
N ALA A 34 42.49 -33.56 -21.97
CA ALA A 34 41.33 -32.80 -22.40
C ALA A 34 40.84 -32.08 -21.13
N ALA A 35 41.03 -30.76 -21.07
CA ALA A 35 40.41 -29.96 -20.03
C ALA A 35 38.89 -30.25 -20.08
N PRO A 36 38.23 -30.51 -18.94
CA PRO A 36 36.78 -30.62 -18.93
C PRO A 36 36.22 -29.34 -19.55
N LEU A 37 35.24 -29.50 -20.46
CA LEU A 37 34.54 -28.36 -21.03
C LEU A 37 34.00 -27.52 -19.86
N PRO A 38 34.13 -26.18 -19.88
CA PRO A 38 33.51 -25.36 -18.85
C PRO A 38 32.01 -25.65 -18.87
N THR A 39 31.51 -26.30 -17.82
CA THR A 39 30.09 -26.33 -17.52
C THR A 39 29.69 -24.89 -17.20
N PRO A 40 28.65 -24.33 -17.84
CA PRO A 40 28.09 -23.08 -17.37
C PRO A 40 27.74 -23.26 -15.89
N ASP A 41 28.30 -22.39 -15.04
CA ASP A 41 27.77 -22.23 -13.70
C ASP A 41 26.27 -21.89 -13.87
N PRO A 42 25.34 -22.51 -13.14
CA PRO A 42 23.99 -21.97 -13.08
C PRO A 42 24.13 -20.48 -12.74
N GLU A 43 23.58 -19.61 -13.57
CA GLU A 43 23.49 -18.19 -13.25
C GLU A 43 22.94 -18.11 -11.83
N GLY A 44 23.72 -17.51 -10.92
CA GLY A 44 23.26 -17.26 -9.56
C GLY A 44 21.93 -16.51 -9.61
N GLU A 45 21.09 -16.69 -8.59
CA GLU A 45 19.87 -15.90 -8.48
C GLU A 45 20.23 -14.42 -8.66
N PRO A 46 19.48 -13.68 -9.51
CA PRO A 46 19.76 -12.27 -9.72
C PRO A 46 19.70 -11.53 -8.39
N ASP A 47 20.65 -10.62 -8.17
CA ASP A 47 20.65 -9.78 -6.97
C ASP A 47 19.30 -9.07 -6.83
N PRO A 48 18.77 -8.92 -5.60
CA PRO A 48 17.54 -8.17 -5.39
C PRO A 48 17.69 -6.76 -5.93
N ALA A 49 16.60 -6.23 -6.51
CA ALA A 49 16.60 -4.87 -7.03
C ALA A 49 16.94 -3.87 -5.90
N PRO A 50 17.82 -2.89 -6.14
CA PRO A 50 18.17 -1.90 -5.13
C PRO A 50 16.99 -0.97 -4.82
N PRO A 51 16.97 -0.30 -3.65
CA PRO A 51 15.97 0.71 -3.37
C PRO A 51 16.03 1.86 -4.39
N VAL A 52 14.87 2.37 -4.78
CA VAL A 52 14.77 3.40 -5.83
C VAL A 52 15.16 4.80 -5.37
N LEU A 53 15.21 5.02 -4.05
CA LEU A 53 15.63 6.25 -3.41
C LEU A 53 16.64 5.95 -2.31
N THR A 54 17.57 6.87 -2.09
CA THR A 54 18.33 6.92 -0.83
C THR A 54 17.52 7.64 0.23
N GLU A 55 17.82 7.41 1.52
CA GLU A 55 17.19 8.13 2.63
C GLU A 55 17.32 9.66 2.49
N ALA A 56 18.46 10.14 1.99
CA ALA A 56 18.66 11.58 1.75
C ALA A 56 17.72 12.12 0.66
N GLN A 57 17.47 11.36 -0.40
CA GLN A 57 16.52 11.75 -1.45
C GLN A 57 15.08 11.68 -0.97
N GLU A 58 14.74 10.68 -0.15
CA GLU A 58 13.42 10.59 0.49
C GLU A 58 13.16 11.82 1.39
N ALA A 59 14.16 12.23 2.18
CA ALA A 59 14.09 13.44 3.00
C ALA A 59 13.91 14.72 2.15
N GLU A 60 14.58 14.81 1.00
CA GLU A 60 14.37 15.91 0.05
C GLU A 60 12.94 15.92 -0.52
N VAL A 61 12.38 14.75 -0.85
CA VAL A 61 10.98 14.61 -1.30
C VAL A 61 10.02 15.09 -0.22
N LEU A 62 10.17 14.61 1.01
CA LEU A 62 9.34 14.99 2.14
C LEU A 62 9.44 16.49 2.45
N THR A 63 10.64 17.07 2.37
CA THR A 63 10.84 18.52 2.54
C THR A 63 10.10 19.32 1.48
N ALA A 64 10.14 18.88 0.21
CA ALA A 64 9.46 19.56 -0.89
C ALA A 64 7.93 19.47 -0.76
N VAL A 65 7.41 18.32 -0.32
CA VAL A 65 5.98 18.16 0.00
C VAL A 65 5.59 19.05 1.19
N GLY A 66 6.38 19.05 2.27
CA GLY A 66 6.15 19.87 3.46
C GLY A 66 6.10 21.36 3.13
N THR A 67 7.02 21.84 2.30
CA THR A 67 7.03 23.23 1.82
C THR A 67 5.73 23.60 1.11
N ALA A 68 5.25 22.75 0.20
CA ALA A 68 3.98 23.01 -0.51
C ALA A 68 2.76 22.98 0.44
N LEU A 69 2.76 22.08 1.43
CA LEU A 69 1.71 22.02 2.45
C LEU A 69 1.70 23.30 3.30
N GLU A 70 2.87 23.76 3.76
CA GLU A 70 3.02 24.99 4.56
C GLU A 70 2.61 26.25 3.79
N GLU A 71 3.01 26.37 2.52
CA GLU A 71 2.63 27.49 1.65
C GLU A 71 1.12 27.52 1.41
N ALA A 72 0.51 26.36 1.09
CA ALA A 72 -0.93 26.23 0.93
C ALA A 72 -1.70 26.55 2.22
N ASP A 73 -1.18 26.14 3.39
CA ASP A 73 -1.80 26.43 4.69
C ASP A 73 -1.72 27.91 5.05
N ALA A 74 -0.57 28.54 4.82
CA ALA A 74 -0.34 29.95 5.10
C ALA A 74 -1.27 30.87 4.28
N GLU A 75 -1.42 30.58 2.98
CA GLU A 75 -2.27 31.36 2.08
C GLU A 75 -3.72 30.86 2.03
N THR A 76 -3.99 29.70 2.65
CA THR A 76 -5.27 28.99 2.56
C THR A 76 -5.71 28.74 1.10
N ASP A 77 -4.75 28.37 0.25
CA ASP A 77 -4.91 28.25 -1.20
C ASP A 77 -4.56 26.83 -1.68
N PRO A 78 -5.55 26.03 -2.11
CA PRO A 78 -5.30 24.67 -2.58
C PRO A 78 -4.56 24.62 -3.93
N GLU A 79 -4.49 25.70 -4.71
CA GLU A 79 -3.72 25.72 -5.97
C GLU A 79 -2.22 25.53 -5.72
N LEU A 80 -1.72 25.92 -4.54
CA LEU A 80 -0.32 25.76 -4.15
C LEU A 80 0.09 24.30 -3.86
N LEU A 81 -0.87 23.36 -3.87
CA LEU A 81 -0.61 21.93 -3.71
C LEU A 81 -0.25 21.23 -5.03
N GLU A 82 -0.44 21.89 -6.18
CA GLU A 82 -0.21 21.31 -7.50
C GLU A 82 1.24 20.82 -7.67
N GLY A 83 1.40 19.59 -8.16
CA GLY A 83 2.71 18.98 -8.42
C GLY A 83 3.41 18.40 -7.19
N ARG A 84 2.76 18.45 -6.01
CA ARG A 84 3.27 17.88 -4.75
C ARG A 84 2.23 17.09 -3.96
N VAL A 85 0.95 17.26 -4.22
CA VAL A 85 -0.13 16.49 -3.59
C VAL A 85 -1.11 16.03 -4.66
N THR A 86 -1.50 14.75 -4.61
CA THR A 86 -2.35 14.11 -5.60
C THR A 86 -3.43 13.25 -4.93
N GLY A 87 -4.26 12.58 -5.74
CA GLY A 87 -5.18 11.54 -5.29
C GLY A 87 -6.13 11.96 -4.15
N PRO A 88 -6.40 11.06 -3.17
CA PRO A 88 -7.27 11.36 -2.04
C PRO A 88 -6.71 12.47 -1.13
N ALA A 89 -5.39 12.58 -0.99
CA ALA A 89 -4.78 13.66 -0.22
C ALA A 89 -5.15 15.04 -0.77
N LEU A 90 -5.06 15.23 -2.09
CA LEU A 90 -5.42 16.49 -2.73
C LEU A 90 -6.91 16.82 -2.49
N ARG A 91 -7.81 15.85 -2.70
CA ARG A 91 -9.26 16.05 -2.47
C ARG A 91 -9.57 16.49 -1.05
N ILE A 92 -8.96 15.83 -0.06
CA ILE A 92 -9.15 16.15 1.35
C ILE A 92 -8.57 17.53 1.67
N ARG A 93 -7.34 17.81 1.24
CA ARG A 93 -6.65 19.09 1.51
C ARG A 93 -7.37 20.27 0.86
N THR A 94 -7.85 20.13 -0.38
CA THR A 94 -8.69 21.15 -1.03
C THR A 94 -9.94 21.45 -0.22
N SER A 95 -10.68 20.42 0.21
CA SER A 95 -11.86 20.60 1.06
C SER A 95 -11.52 21.34 2.36
N GLN A 96 -10.44 20.93 3.04
CA GLN A 96 -10.02 21.53 4.31
C GLN A 96 -9.62 23.00 4.15
N LEU A 97 -8.82 23.33 3.15
CA LEU A 97 -8.39 24.70 2.86
C LEU A 97 -9.58 25.59 2.50
N GLU A 98 -10.48 25.14 1.63
CA GLU A 98 -11.69 25.90 1.30
C GLU A 98 -12.58 26.15 2.53
N VAL A 99 -12.74 25.14 3.39
CA VAL A 99 -13.49 25.27 4.64
C VAL A 99 -12.77 26.24 5.59
N ALA A 100 -11.46 26.13 5.75
CA ALA A 100 -10.65 27.00 6.58
C ALA A 100 -10.73 28.46 6.11
N ALA A 101 -10.69 28.72 4.80
CA ALA A 101 -10.85 30.05 4.20
C ALA A 101 -12.22 30.64 4.51
N LYS A 102 -13.29 29.86 4.27
CA LYS A 102 -14.69 30.29 4.55
C LYS A 102 -14.94 30.54 6.02
N ARG A 103 -14.22 29.87 6.92
CA ARG A 103 -14.40 29.97 8.39
C ARG A 103 -13.37 30.85 9.07
N LYS A 104 -12.30 31.23 8.39
CA LYS A 104 -11.13 31.92 8.95
C LYS A 104 -10.57 31.15 10.16
N LYS A 105 -10.41 29.84 9.98
CA LYS A 105 -10.03 28.88 11.02
C LYS A 105 -9.05 27.86 10.47
N ALA A 106 -7.76 28.12 10.71
CA ALA A 106 -6.68 27.26 10.27
C ALA A 106 -6.66 25.89 10.99
N ASP A 107 -7.22 25.81 12.21
CA ASP A 107 -7.33 24.57 12.99
C ASP A 107 -8.27 23.51 12.38
N LEU A 108 -8.96 23.85 11.28
CA LEU A 108 -9.77 22.91 10.49
C LEU A 108 -8.95 22.16 9.44
N VAL A 109 -7.69 22.54 9.24
CA VAL A 109 -6.76 21.86 8.35
C VAL A 109 -5.98 20.82 9.13
N THR A 110 -5.87 19.61 8.60
CA THR A 110 -5.11 18.54 9.25
C THR A 110 -3.61 18.84 9.15
N GLU A 111 -2.95 18.89 10.31
CA GLU A 111 -1.49 18.95 10.39
C GLU A 111 -0.87 17.64 9.89
N LEU A 112 0.06 17.77 8.94
CA LEU A 112 0.78 16.69 8.28
C LEU A 112 2.29 16.94 8.38
N PRO A 113 2.94 16.51 9.49
CA PRO A 113 4.38 16.66 9.62
C PRO A 113 5.11 15.85 8.55
N THR A 114 6.15 16.45 7.97
CA THR A 114 7.04 15.82 6.99
C THR A 114 8.42 15.51 7.55
N ASP A 115 8.68 15.90 8.80
CA ASP A 115 9.72 15.27 9.62
C ASP A 115 9.24 13.86 9.99
N VAL A 116 10.14 12.87 9.89
CA VAL A 116 9.76 11.46 9.92
C VAL A 116 10.64 10.67 10.88
N GLN A 117 10.01 9.68 11.55
CA GLN A 117 10.72 8.73 12.41
C GLN A 117 11.27 7.51 11.64
N GLY A 118 10.81 7.31 10.40
CA GLY A 118 11.27 6.22 9.54
C GLY A 118 10.60 6.25 8.16
N VAL A 119 11.27 5.62 7.20
CA VAL A 119 10.86 5.55 5.80
C VAL A 119 10.86 4.11 5.30
N VAL A 120 10.02 3.83 4.31
CA VAL A 120 9.95 2.54 3.61
C VAL A 120 10.07 2.84 2.12
N VAL A 121 11.21 2.47 1.55
CA VAL A 121 11.54 2.75 0.15
C VAL A 121 11.31 1.49 -0.68
N PRO A 122 10.61 1.56 -1.83
CA PRO A 122 10.33 0.38 -2.62
C PRO A 122 11.56 -0.05 -3.43
N THR A 123 11.63 -1.34 -3.78
CA THR A 123 12.61 -1.91 -4.72
C THR A 123 12.04 -2.10 -6.13
N THR A 124 10.79 -1.68 -6.37
CA THR A 124 10.15 -1.85 -7.67
C THR A 124 10.80 -0.99 -8.74
N GLN A 125 11.23 -1.64 -9.83
CA GLN A 125 11.89 -0.95 -10.93
C GLN A 125 10.91 -0.37 -11.96
N THR A 126 9.63 -0.73 -11.88
CA THR A 126 8.54 -0.26 -12.75
C THR A 126 7.74 0.86 -12.08
N TRP A 127 6.94 1.57 -12.88
CA TRP A 127 6.04 2.62 -12.40
C TRP A 127 4.58 2.14 -12.37
N PRO A 128 3.72 2.71 -11.50
CA PRO A 128 4.06 3.72 -10.48
C PRO A 128 4.92 3.16 -9.34
N ARG A 129 5.63 4.05 -8.64
CA ARG A 129 6.45 3.73 -7.45
C ARG A 129 5.86 4.43 -6.24
N THR A 130 5.80 3.72 -5.12
CA THR A 130 5.28 4.28 -3.87
C THR A 130 6.32 4.14 -2.76
N SER A 131 6.73 5.25 -2.17
CA SER A 131 7.45 5.25 -0.89
C SER A 131 6.48 5.59 0.24
N TYR A 132 6.85 5.19 1.45
CA TYR A 132 6.08 5.47 2.64
C TYR A 132 6.95 6.08 3.72
N ALA A 133 6.32 6.86 4.57
CA ALA A 133 6.99 7.38 5.75
C ALA A 133 6.05 7.38 6.96
N VAL A 134 6.62 7.24 8.14
CA VAL A 134 5.91 7.53 9.38
C VAL A 134 6.42 8.85 9.92
N SER A 135 5.52 9.82 10.05
CA SER A 135 5.86 11.15 10.53
C SER A 135 6.34 11.12 11.99
N GLU A 136 6.99 12.18 12.44
CA GLU A 136 7.05 12.49 13.86
C GLU A 136 5.64 12.83 14.39
N GLN A 137 5.53 12.92 15.72
CA GLN A 137 4.27 13.31 16.34
C GLN A 137 3.94 14.77 15.98
N PRO A 138 2.72 15.07 15.47
CA PRO A 138 2.29 16.45 15.25
C PRO A 138 2.28 17.28 16.53
N GLU A 139 2.41 18.61 16.42
CA GLU A 139 2.47 19.53 17.57
C GLU A 139 1.22 19.45 18.46
N ASN A 140 0.07 19.14 17.85
CA ASN A 140 -1.19 18.95 18.55
C ASN A 140 -1.31 17.63 19.35
N LEU A 141 -0.22 16.85 19.44
CA LEU A 141 -0.10 15.59 20.17
C LEU A 141 -0.99 14.45 19.66
N GLN A 142 -1.55 14.57 18.45
CA GLN A 142 -2.21 13.44 17.80
C GLN A 142 -1.20 12.33 17.48
N SER A 143 -1.68 11.14 17.12
CA SER A 143 -0.78 10.07 16.66
C SER A 143 -0.03 10.48 15.39
N PRO A 144 1.17 9.93 15.14
CA PRO A 144 1.87 10.07 13.88
C PRO A 144 1.02 9.72 12.65
N ARG A 145 1.44 10.23 11.49
CA ARG A 145 0.85 9.92 10.19
C ARG A 145 1.65 8.82 9.52
N LEU A 146 0.97 7.85 8.94
CA LEU A 146 1.56 7.02 7.89
C LEU A 146 1.21 7.68 6.55
N ILE A 147 2.24 8.00 5.79
CA ILE A 147 2.21 8.78 4.55
C ILE A 147 2.58 7.86 3.39
N ALA A 148 1.86 7.98 2.26
CA ALA A 148 2.22 7.36 0.99
C ALA A 148 2.54 8.44 -0.06
N LEU A 149 3.67 8.29 -0.73
CA LEU A 149 4.20 9.18 -1.74
C LEU A 149 4.32 8.42 -3.07
N ASP A 150 3.61 8.88 -4.09
CA ASP A 150 3.59 8.24 -5.41
C ASP A 150 4.46 8.99 -6.42
N GLN A 151 5.11 8.22 -7.28
CA GLN A 151 5.75 8.70 -8.50
C GLN A 151 5.21 7.91 -9.71
N ASP A 152 4.52 8.60 -10.60
CA ASP A 152 3.86 8.01 -11.77
C ASP A 152 4.81 7.67 -12.92
N SER A 153 5.90 8.43 -13.09
CA SER A 153 6.92 8.16 -14.10
C SER A 153 8.30 8.64 -13.69
N ALA A 154 9.33 8.21 -14.44
CA ALA A 154 10.72 8.52 -14.15
C ALA A 154 11.05 10.03 -14.08
N ARG A 155 10.20 10.89 -14.67
CA ARG A 155 10.40 12.33 -14.70
C ARG A 155 9.45 13.09 -13.79
N ASP A 156 8.44 12.42 -13.26
CA ASP A 156 7.49 13.04 -12.36
C ASP A 156 8.10 13.16 -10.96
N GLN A 157 7.62 14.15 -10.24
CA GLN A 157 7.96 14.31 -8.84
C GLN A 157 7.25 13.24 -8.01
N TYR A 158 7.80 12.92 -6.85
CA TYR A 158 7.02 12.23 -5.83
C TYR A 158 5.99 13.22 -5.25
N GLU A 159 4.75 12.77 -5.16
CA GLU A 159 3.61 13.52 -4.65
C GLU A 159 2.96 12.79 -3.48
N LEU A 160 2.48 13.54 -2.48
CA LEU A 160 1.66 12.99 -1.41
C LEU A 160 0.34 12.47 -2.01
N TRP A 161 0.20 11.15 -2.08
CA TRP A 161 -1.03 10.51 -2.53
C TRP A 161 -2.05 10.41 -1.39
N GLY A 162 -1.60 10.06 -0.19
CA GLY A 162 -2.50 9.76 0.92
C GLY A 162 -1.80 9.74 2.27
N TRP A 163 -2.60 9.86 3.33
CA TRP A 163 -2.15 9.63 4.69
C TRP A 163 -3.25 8.99 5.54
N VAL A 164 -2.84 8.29 6.58
CA VAL A 164 -3.70 7.89 7.69
C VAL A 164 -3.15 8.39 9.01
N GLN A 165 -4.03 8.74 9.95
CA GLN A 165 -3.62 8.87 11.34
C GLN A 165 -3.48 7.48 11.94
N LEU A 166 -2.29 7.16 12.45
CA LEU A 166 -2.05 5.88 13.11
C LEU A 166 -2.89 5.74 14.38
N LEU A 167 -3.33 4.52 14.67
CA LEU A 167 -4.07 4.26 15.90
C LEU A 167 -3.17 4.51 17.13
N PRO A 168 -3.68 5.11 18.21
CA PRO A 168 -2.88 5.35 19.42
C PRO A 168 -2.29 4.06 19.98
N GLY A 169 -0.96 4.03 20.15
CA GLY A 169 -0.25 2.87 20.69
C GLY A 169 -0.14 1.68 19.74
N ILE A 170 -0.46 1.84 18.45
CA ILE A 170 -0.29 0.77 17.46
C ILE A 170 1.19 0.43 17.29
N GLU A 171 1.48 -0.87 17.22
CA GLU A 171 2.79 -1.36 16.84
C GLU A 171 2.83 -1.53 15.33
N MET A 172 3.59 -0.66 14.65
CA MET A 172 3.83 -0.78 13.21
C MET A 172 4.57 -2.08 12.91
N PRO A 173 4.24 -2.78 11.81
CA PRO A 173 5.04 -3.91 11.37
C PRO A 173 6.47 -3.44 11.06
N SER A 174 7.41 -4.37 11.17
CA SER A 174 8.80 -4.10 10.79
C SER A 174 8.95 -4.19 9.27
N PHE A 175 9.77 -3.31 8.71
CA PHE A 175 10.11 -3.30 7.28
C PHE A 175 11.58 -3.65 7.09
N ALA A 176 11.98 -3.89 5.85
CA ALA A 176 13.40 -3.99 5.53
C ALA A 176 14.12 -2.67 5.84
N ASP A 177 15.42 -2.76 6.12
CA ASP A 177 16.27 -1.57 6.25
C ASP A 177 16.12 -0.69 4.98
N PRO A 178 15.95 0.64 5.10
CA PRO A 178 15.77 1.51 3.94
C PRO A 178 16.89 1.40 2.88
N ALA A 179 18.12 1.05 3.30
CA ALA A 179 19.24 0.84 2.38
C ALA A 179 19.11 -0.46 1.56
N LEU A 180 18.28 -1.40 1.98
CA LEU A 180 17.90 -2.61 1.24
C LEU A 180 16.58 -2.42 0.47
N GLY A 181 15.67 -1.63 1.03
CA GLY A 181 14.34 -1.39 0.47
C GLY A 181 13.38 -2.55 0.72
N SER A 182 12.09 -2.26 0.62
CA SER A 182 11.01 -3.25 0.74
C SER A 182 10.38 -3.54 -0.61
N GLU A 183 9.96 -4.79 -0.82
CA GLU A 183 9.27 -5.20 -2.04
C GLU A 183 7.89 -4.53 -2.13
N ALA A 184 7.55 -3.98 -3.30
CA ALA A 184 6.17 -3.57 -3.59
C ALA A 184 5.31 -4.82 -3.82
N VAL A 185 4.18 -4.91 -3.15
CA VAL A 185 3.32 -6.10 -3.18
C VAL A 185 2.21 -5.90 -4.20
N ALA A 186 1.96 -6.91 -5.04
CA ALA A 186 0.91 -6.86 -6.05
C ALA A 186 -0.49 -6.90 -5.40
N ALA A 187 -1.46 -6.27 -6.05
CA ALA A 187 -2.84 -6.21 -5.54
C ALA A 187 -3.50 -7.60 -5.38
N ASP A 188 -3.06 -8.58 -6.16
CA ASP A 188 -3.53 -9.97 -6.21
C ASP A 188 -2.53 -10.97 -5.61
N ASP A 189 -1.56 -10.51 -4.81
CA ASP A 189 -0.55 -11.37 -4.17
C ASP A 189 -1.22 -12.38 -3.21
N ASP A 190 -1.10 -13.67 -3.54
CA ASP A 190 -1.69 -14.80 -2.84
C ASP A 190 -0.79 -15.42 -1.77
N SER A 191 0.38 -14.80 -1.51
CA SER A 191 1.28 -15.20 -0.41
C SER A 191 0.79 -14.70 0.95
N LEU A 192 -0.25 -13.88 0.99
CA LEU A 192 -0.83 -13.27 2.16
C LEU A 192 -2.11 -13.99 2.61
N LEU A 193 -2.52 -13.77 3.85
CA LEU A 193 -3.77 -14.33 4.41
C LEU A 193 -4.98 -14.00 3.54
N VAL A 194 -5.00 -12.79 2.99
CA VAL A 194 -5.96 -12.28 2.02
C VAL A 194 -5.17 -11.41 1.04
N THR A 195 -5.50 -11.41 -0.26
CA THR A 195 -4.82 -10.53 -1.21
C THR A 195 -5.01 -9.05 -0.82
N PRO A 196 -4.09 -8.12 -1.14
CA PRO A 196 -4.26 -6.72 -0.77
C PRO A 196 -5.56 -6.10 -1.27
N GLN A 197 -5.99 -6.44 -2.49
CA GLN A 197 -7.26 -5.99 -3.06
C GLN A 197 -8.47 -6.53 -2.28
N ASP A 198 -8.44 -7.83 -1.96
CA ASP A 198 -9.52 -8.47 -1.20
C ASP A 198 -9.55 -7.99 0.26
N ALA A 199 -8.41 -7.70 0.88
CA ALA A 199 -8.35 -7.19 2.24
C ALA A 199 -9.10 -5.85 2.36
N VAL A 200 -8.94 -4.95 1.38
CA VAL A 200 -9.67 -3.68 1.32
C VAL A 200 -11.16 -3.91 1.06
N ALA A 201 -11.51 -4.77 0.09
CA ALA A 201 -12.90 -5.07 -0.25
C ALA A 201 -13.66 -5.73 0.92
N GLN A 202 -13.03 -6.68 1.60
CA GLN A 202 -13.57 -7.35 2.78
C GLN A 202 -13.70 -6.38 3.95
N TYR A 203 -12.72 -5.48 4.16
CA TYR A 203 -12.84 -4.46 5.21
C TYR A 203 -14.02 -3.52 4.95
N VAL A 204 -14.27 -3.11 3.70
CA VAL A 204 -15.45 -2.33 3.31
C VAL A 204 -16.76 -3.09 3.60
N ASP A 205 -16.82 -4.39 3.32
CA ASP A 205 -17.97 -5.22 3.66
C ASP A 205 -18.20 -5.25 5.19
N VAL A 206 -17.14 -5.41 5.97
CA VAL A 206 -17.17 -5.34 7.44
C VAL A 206 -17.61 -3.95 7.94
N LEU A 207 -17.18 -2.85 7.32
CA LEU A 207 -17.65 -1.50 7.66
C LEU A 207 -19.16 -1.34 7.42
N ASN A 208 -19.69 -1.98 6.37
CA ASN A 208 -21.10 -1.90 6.00
C ASN A 208 -22.00 -2.84 6.82
N LEU A 209 -21.53 -4.05 7.14
CA LEU A 209 -22.33 -5.11 7.76
C LEU A 209 -21.97 -5.38 9.23
N ALA A 210 -20.86 -4.83 9.72
CA ALA A 210 -20.31 -5.10 11.04
C ALA A 210 -20.18 -6.61 11.30
N SER A 211 -20.63 -7.10 12.47
CA SER A 211 -20.59 -8.52 12.83
C SER A 211 -21.49 -9.43 11.99
N LYS A 212 -22.22 -8.90 11.00
CA LYS A 212 -22.99 -9.69 10.04
C LYS A 212 -22.23 -9.94 8.73
N SER A 213 -21.06 -9.35 8.55
CA SER A 213 -20.17 -9.65 7.44
C SER A 213 -19.65 -11.08 7.57
N ASP A 214 -19.60 -11.81 6.47
CA ASP A 214 -18.94 -13.13 6.42
C ASP A 214 -17.42 -13.03 6.66
N TYR A 215 -16.85 -11.82 6.52
CA TYR A 215 -15.43 -11.53 6.73
C TYR A 215 -15.13 -10.93 8.11
N ALA A 216 -16.11 -10.81 9.01
CA ALA A 216 -15.91 -10.16 10.31
C ALA A 216 -14.76 -10.78 11.13
N ASP A 217 -14.63 -12.11 11.09
CA ASP A 217 -13.60 -12.86 11.80
C ASP A 217 -12.20 -12.78 11.14
N THR A 218 -12.09 -12.16 9.95
CA THR A 218 -10.80 -11.92 9.28
C THR A 218 -10.04 -10.76 9.91
N PHE A 219 -10.73 -9.84 10.59
CA PHE A 219 -10.16 -8.60 11.11
C PHE A 219 -10.22 -8.51 12.63
N GLU A 220 -9.15 -7.98 13.23
CA GLU A 220 -9.17 -7.57 14.64
C GLU A 220 -10.21 -6.47 14.88
N ASP A 221 -10.87 -6.47 16.04
CA ASP A 221 -11.67 -5.33 16.50
C ASP A 221 -10.84 -4.04 16.47
N ASP A 222 -11.39 -2.97 15.88
CA ASP A 222 -10.63 -1.74 15.67
C ASP A 222 -11.35 -0.46 16.18
N PRO A 223 -10.58 0.60 16.49
CA PRO A 223 -11.13 1.87 16.95
C PRO A 223 -11.97 2.62 15.91
N PHE A 224 -11.77 2.39 14.61
CA PHE A 224 -12.54 3.08 13.58
C PHE A 224 -13.98 2.56 13.51
N ARG A 225 -14.16 1.24 13.49
CA ARG A 225 -15.47 0.58 13.61
C ARG A 225 -16.17 0.98 14.91
N THR A 226 -15.42 1.06 16.01
CA THR A 226 -15.93 1.53 17.31
C THR A 226 -16.39 3.00 17.25
N PHE A 227 -15.60 3.86 16.62
CA PHE A 227 -15.94 5.27 16.40
C PHE A 227 -17.23 5.40 15.58
N LEU A 228 -17.34 4.73 14.44
CA LEU A 228 -18.52 4.75 13.57
C LEU A 228 -19.79 4.26 14.29
N ALA A 229 -19.68 3.20 15.10
CA ALA A 229 -20.79 2.69 15.91
C ALA A 229 -21.23 3.71 16.98
N SER A 230 -20.28 4.42 17.60
CA SER A 230 -20.55 5.48 18.57
C SER A 230 -21.25 6.68 17.93
N GLU A 231 -20.77 7.13 16.76
CA GLU A 231 -21.38 8.18 15.94
C GLU A 231 -22.83 7.82 15.58
N ALA A 232 -23.03 6.62 15.03
CA ALA A 232 -24.34 6.12 14.65
C ALA A 232 -25.32 6.10 15.84
N LYS A 233 -24.86 5.68 17.02
CA LYS A 233 -25.67 5.67 18.25
C LYS A 233 -26.02 7.08 18.71
N ARG A 234 -25.08 8.03 18.64
CA ARG A 234 -25.31 9.43 19.04
C ARG A 234 -26.30 10.11 18.10
N GLN A 235 -26.09 10.02 16.79
CA GLN A 235 -26.97 10.64 15.80
C GLN A 235 -28.34 9.96 15.75
N GLY A 236 -28.41 8.62 15.89
CA GLY A 236 -29.68 7.92 16.00
C GLY A 236 -30.53 8.39 17.18
N LYS A 237 -29.90 8.67 18.34
CA LYS A 237 -30.60 9.31 19.46
C LYS A 237 -31.09 10.72 19.15
N ALA A 238 -30.29 11.52 18.45
CA ALA A 238 -30.66 12.88 18.06
C ALA A 238 -31.84 12.90 17.07
N LEU A 239 -31.88 11.95 16.13
CA LEU A 239 -32.93 11.83 15.12
C LEU A 239 -34.24 11.22 15.64
N LYS A 240 -34.18 10.45 16.74
CA LYS A 240 -35.34 9.74 17.30
C LYS A 240 -36.53 10.64 17.61
N ALA A 241 -36.29 11.90 18.02
CA ALA A 241 -37.36 12.84 18.33
C ALA A 241 -38.19 13.26 17.10
N ALA A 242 -37.66 13.05 15.89
CA ALA A 242 -38.27 13.38 14.61
C ALA A 242 -38.55 12.13 13.75
N ASP A 243 -38.61 10.95 14.37
CA ASP A 243 -38.72 9.64 13.71
C ASP A 243 -37.70 9.44 12.58
N GLY A 244 -36.55 10.11 12.70
CA GLY A 244 -35.51 10.13 11.68
C GLY A 244 -34.66 8.86 11.66
N LYS A 245 -34.06 8.62 10.49
CA LYS A 245 -33.18 7.49 10.22
C LYS A 245 -31.82 7.98 9.76
N ARG A 246 -30.81 7.19 10.09
CA ARG A 246 -29.44 7.34 9.61
C ARG A 246 -29.06 6.09 8.82
N SER A 247 -28.34 6.26 7.73
CA SER A 247 -27.58 5.21 7.05
C SER A 247 -26.17 5.69 6.75
N MET A 248 -25.23 4.75 6.67
CA MET A 248 -23.85 4.97 6.23
C MET A 248 -23.54 3.83 5.26
N SER A 249 -22.91 4.15 4.13
CA SER A 249 -22.35 3.16 3.22
C SER A 249 -20.90 3.50 2.91
N PHE A 250 -20.07 2.48 2.79
CA PHE A 250 -18.67 2.55 2.36
C PHE A 250 -18.52 1.87 1.01
N GLU A 251 -17.71 2.45 0.14
CA GLU A 251 -17.42 1.94 -1.19
C GLU A 251 -15.91 2.06 -1.45
N THR A 252 -15.35 1.07 -2.13
CA THR A 252 -14.00 1.17 -2.72
C THR A 252 -14.05 2.12 -3.91
N LEU A 253 -12.93 2.78 -4.18
CA LEU A 253 -12.73 3.52 -5.42
C LEU A 253 -12.05 2.63 -6.46
N ASP A 254 -12.21 2.98 -7.74
CA ASP A 254 -11.43 2.39 -8.84
C ASP A 254 -10.03 3.05 -8.87
N GLU A 255 -9.35 2.97 -7.73
CA GLU A 255 -7.99 3.46 -7.49
C GLU A 255 -7.13 2.27 -7.05
N PRO A 256 -5.84 2.19 -7.45
CA PRO A 256 -4.97 1.08 -7.07
C PRO A 256 -4.80 1.01 -5.54
N VAL A 257 -4.62 -0.21 -5.03
CA VAL A 257 -4.18 -0.44 -3.66
C VAL A 257 -2.66 -0.30 -3.57
N HIS A 258 -2.17 0.36 -2.52
CA HIS A 258 -0.75 0.58 -2.28
C HIS A 258 -0.26 -0.40 -1.25
N ALA A 259 0.53 -1.40 -1.66
CA ALA A 259 0.99 -2.44 -0.75
C ALA A 259 2.52 -2.61 -0.75
N VAL A 260 3.09 -2.84 0.43
CA VAL A 260 4.54 -3.04 0.64
C VAL A 260 4.82 -4.14 1.65
N ARG A 261 5.84 -4.95 1.35
CA ARG A 261 6.21 -6.16 2.10
C ARG A 261 6.76 -5.79 3.47
N THR A 262 6.29 -6.49 4.51
CA THR A 262 6.83 -6.41 5.86
C THR A 262 7.89 -7.49 6.08
N ALA A 263 8.79 -7.30 7.05
CA ALA A 263 9.94 -8.17 7.29
C ALA A 263 9.57 -9.60 7.72
N ASP A 264 8.36 -9.80 8.25
CA ASP A 264 7.78 -11.09 8.61
C ASP A 264 7.08 -11.81 7.43
N GLY A 265 7.10 -11.21 6.23
CA GLY A 265 6.49 -11.75 5.02
C GLY A 265 5.05 -11.30 4.78
N GLY A 266 4.45 -10.55 5.71
CA GLY A 266 3.14 -9.92 5.51
C GLY A 266 3.21 -8.70 4.59
N ALA A 267 2.16 -7.89 4.59
CA ALA A 267 2.14 -6.62 3.85
C ALA A 267 1.44 -5.51 4.64
N MET A 268 1.92 -4.29 4.49
CA MET A 268 1.16 -3.08 4.81
C MET A 268 0.42 -2.65 3.54
N VAL A 269 -0.89 -2.51 3.64
CA VAL A 269 -1.80 -2.18 2.52
C VAL A 269 -2.53 -0.89 2.85
N MET A 270 -2.39 0.13 2.02
CA MET A 270 -3.13 1.39 2.12
C MET A 270 -4.09 1.54 0.93
N SER A 271 -5.29 2.05 1.19
CA SER A 271 -6.27 2.32 0.15
C SER A 271 -7.21 3.47 0.53
N SER A 272 -7.72 4.16 -0.49
CA SER A 272 -8.73 5.19 -0.38
C SER A 272 -10.13 4.59 -0.50
N LEU A 273 -11.05 5.07 0.32
CA LEU A 273 -12.46 4.69 0.31
C LEU A 273 -13.30 5.96 0.21
N THR A 274 -14.58 5.77 -0.08
CA THR A 274 -15.59 6.81 0.11
C THR A 274 -16.67 6.30 1.02
N SER A 275 -17.17 7.17 1.89
CA SER A 275 -18.42 6.91 2.59
C SER A 275 -19.48 7.99 2.40
N LEU A 276 -20.73 7.54 2.40
CA LEU A 276 -21.91 8.40 2.29
C LEU A 276 -22.79 8.19 3.52
N GLU A 277 -22.86 9.22 4.35
CA GLU A 277 -23.83 9.30 5.43
C GLU A 277 -25.11 9.95 4.91
N THR A 278 -26.26 9.34 5.21
CA THR A 278 -27.57 9.94 4.95
C THR A 278 -28.36 10.04 6.25
N LEU A 279 -28.77 11.26 6.59
CA LEU A 279 -29.69 11.55 7.67
C LEU A 279 -31.03 11.96 7.05
N ARG A 280 -32.12 11.29 7.43
CA ARG A 280 -33.46 11.56 6.88
C ARG A 280 -34.49 11.65 7.99
N VAL A 281 -35.41 12.58 7.90
CA VAL A 281 -36.61 12.72 8.75
C VAL A 281 -37.87 12.69 7.88
N GLU A 282 -39.03 12.67 8.54
CA GLU A 282 -40.33 12.73 7.87
C GLU A 282 -40.51 13.97 6.98
N GLU A 283 -41.40 13.87 6.00
CA GLU A 283 -41.72 14.96 5.07
C GLU A 283 -42.20 16.21 5.83
N GLY A 284 -41.66 17.38 5.45
CA GLY A 284 -41.88 18.64 6.16
C GLY A 284 -40.93 18.89 7.34
N GLY A 285 -40.17 17.87 7.78
CA GLY A 285 -39.05 18.04 8.70
C GLY A 285 -37.81 18.64 8.04
N LYS A 286 -36.86 19.09 8.85
CA LYS A 286 -35.57 19.63 8.39
C LYS A 286 -34.41 19.00 9.14
N VAL A 287 -33.38 18.59 8.42
CA VAL A 287 -32.10 18.13 8.99
C VAL A 287 -30.98 19.03 8.52
N SER A 288 -30.24 19.58 9.47
CA SER A 288 -29.10 20.46 9.21
C SER A 288 -27.78 19.77 9.59
N PRO A 289 -26.66 20.16 8.96
CA PRO A 289 -25.33 19.70 9.35
C PRO A 289 -25.02 19.95 10.83
N ALA A 290 -24.32 19.00 11.46
CA ALA A 290 -24.04 19.02 12.89
C ALA A 290 -22.75 19.79 13.22
N THR A 291 -21.71 19.65 12.40
CA THR A 291 -20.39 20.25 12.65
C THR A 291 -20.17 21.52 11.84
N GLU A 292 -19.26 22.40 12.30
CA GLU A 292 -18.92 23.63 11.57
C GLU A 292 -18.34 23.34 10.18
N THR A 293 -17.55 22.27 10.04
CA THR A 293 -17.05 21.78 8.74
C THR A 293 -18.21 21.42 7.82
N GLN A 294 -19.13 20.57 8.27
CA GLN A 294 -20.27 20.16 7.45
C GLN A 294 -21.18 21.36 7.10
N LYS A 295 -21.37 22.32 8.02
CA LYS A 295 -22.11 23.57 7.73
C LYS A 295 -21.41 24.39 6.65
N SER A 296 -20.08 24.48 6.69
CA SER A 296 -19.30 25.18 5.67
C SER A 296 -19.40 24.51 4.30
N LEU A 297 -19.37 23.17 4.27
CA LEU A 297 -19.53 22.36 3.05
C LEU A 297 -20.94 22.44 2.47
N PHE A 298 -21.96 22.54 3.33
CA PHE A 298 -23.36 22.67 2.93
C PHE A 298 -23.67 24.04 2.31
N GLY A 299 -22.92 25.07 2.69
CA GLY A 299 -23.07 26.42 2.15
C GLY A 299 -24.42 27.05 2.49
N ASP A 300 -24.98 27.79 1.54
CA ASP A 300 -26.21 28.58 1.69
C ASP A 300 -27.48 27.81 1.30
N ALA A 301 -27.39 26.48 1.10
CA ALA A 301 -28.54 25.65 0.77
C ALA A 301 -29.58 25.63 1.91
N ASP A 302 -30.85 25.51 1.56
CA ASP A 302 -31.92 25.35 2.54
C ASP A 302 -31.99 23.90 3.05
N PRO A 303 -32.02 23.65 4.36
CA PRO A 303 -32.22 22.32 4.90
C PRO A 303 -33.56 21.71 4.45
N THR A 304 -33.50 20.48 3.95
CA THR A 304 -34.67 19.65 3.61
C THR A 304 -34.82 18.50 4.62
N ASN A 305 -35.72 17.56 4.36
CA ASN A 305 -35.89 16.38 5.17
C ASN A 305 -34.78 15.33 4.99
N ALA A 306 -33.81 15.55 4.08
CA ALA A 306 -32.66 14.69 3.88
C ALA A 306 -31.35 15.49 3.80
N LEU A 307 -30.32 14.98 4.47
CA LEU A 307 -28.95 15.48 4.41
C LEU A 307 -28.02 14.32 4.07
N LYS A 308 -27.21 14.52 3.02
CA LYS A 308 -26.17 13.61 2.56
C LYS A 308 -24.81 14.23 2.84
N ILE A 309 -23.94 13.50 3.52
CA ILE A 309 -22.57 13.92 3.82
C ILE A 309 -21.63 12.89 3.21
N ARG A 310 -20.78 13.34 2.29
CA ARG A 310 -19.73 12.52 1.71
C ARG A 310 -18.46 12.69 2.53
N TYR A 311 -17.80 11.57 2.81
CA TYR A 311 -16.47 11.55 3.37
C TYR A 311 -15.52 10.90 2.38
N ASP A 312 -14.32 11.47 2.30
CA ASP A 312 -13.17 10.81 1.69
C ASP A 312 -12.38 10.16 2.83
N ASP A 313 -12.13 8.87 2.66
CA ASP A 313 -11.59 7.98 3.68
C ASP A 313 -10.27 7.38 3.19
N LEU A 314 -9.34 7.11 4.11
CA LEU A 314 -8.20 6.24 3.85
C LEU A 314 -8.06 5.25 4.99
N VAL A 315 -7.62 4.04 4.67
CA VAL A 315 -7.31 2.99 5.65
C VAL A 315 -5.95 2.42 5.35
N ALA A 316 -5.19 2.09 6.40
CA ALA A 316 -4.00 1.27 6.30
C ALA A 316 -4.18 0.00 7.12
N LEU A 317 -3.95 -1.14 6.50
CA LEU A 317 -4.10 -2.48 7.06
C LEU A 317 -2.73 -3.15 7.10
N TYR A 318 -2.49 -3.94 8.15
CA TYR A 318 -1.49 -4.99 8.11
C TYR A 318 -2.17 -6.30 7.77
N VAL A 319 -1.70 -6.95 6.71
CA VAL A 319 -2.17 -8.25 6.23
C VAL A 319 -1.07 -9.29 6.50
N PRO A 320 -1.31 -10.28 7.37
CA PRO A 320 -0.32 -11.31 7.68
C PRO A 320 0.03 -12.21 6.47
N PRO A 321 1.14 -12.96 6.52
CA PRO A 321 1.41 -14.06 5.59
C PRO A 321 0.29 -15.11 5.59
N ALA A 322 0.12 -15.84 4.48
CA ALA A 322 -0.94 -16.84 4.31
C ALA A 322 -0.98 -17.94 5.38
N GLU A 323 0.18 -18.32 5.91
CA GLU A 323 0.32 -19.37 6.93
C GLU A 323 0.25 -18.83 8.38
N SER A 324 -0.10 -17.56 8.56
CA SER A 324 -0.24 -16.96 9.90
C SER A 324 -1.60 -17.27 10.52
N ASP A 325 -1.62 -17.43 11.84
CA ASP A 325 -2.86 -17.51 12.65
C ASP A 325 -3.37 -16.11 13.08
N GLU A 326 -2.66 -15.04 12.70
CA GLU A 326 -3.05 -13.65 13.00
C GLU A 326 -4.21 -13.17 12.13
N GLN A 327 -4.92 -12.14 12.62
CA GLN A 327 -5.97 -11.47 11.85
C GLN A 327 -5.40 -10.25 11.11
N VAL A 328 -6.14 -9.76 10.10
CA VAL A 328 -5.84 -8.47 9.47
C VAL A 328 -6.10 -7.35 10.49
N ARG A 329 -5.16 -6.42 10.62
CA ARG A 329 -5.20 -5.37 11.65
C ARG A 329 -5.23 -3.99 11.03
N LEU A 330 -6.13 -3.12 11.49
CA LEU A 330 -6.13 -1.71 11.12
C LEU A 330 -4.94 -1.00 11.79
N LEU A 331 -4.10 -0.35 10.99
CA LEU A 331 -2.96 0.43 11.46
C LEU A 331 -3.33 1.90 11.69
N GLY A 332 -4.22 2.44 10.85
CA GLY A 332 -4.64 3.82 10.90
C GLY A 332 -5.76 4.11 9.93
N TYR A 333 -6.42 5.25 10.12
CA TYR A 333 -7.46 5.72 9.22
C TYR A 333 -7.49 7.26 9.09
N THR A 334 -8.09 7.72 8.00
CA THR A 334 -8.51 9.10 7.78
C THR A 334 -10.00 9.08 7.45
N HIS A 335 -10.79 9.98 8.04
CA HIS A 335 -12.23 10.10 7.81
C HIS A 335 -12.62 11.57 7.79
N VAL A 336 -12.70 12.18 6.60
CA VAL A 336 -12.90 13.63 6.45
C VAL A 336 -14.11 13.93 5.57
N ALA A 337 -15.03 14.76 6.08
CA ALA A 337 -16.15 15.25 5.29
C ALA A 337 -15.64 16.13 4.15
N THR A 338 -16.02 15.81 2.91
CA THR A 338 -15.62 16.53 1.69
C THR A 338 -16.80 17.16 0.95
N ALA A 339 -18.03 16.73 1.24
CA ALA A 339 -19.22 17.40 0.74
C ALA A 339 -20.42 17.22 1.68
N ALA A 340 -21.34 18.19 1.67
CA ALA A 340 -22.64 18.08 2.32
C ALA A 340 -23.73 18.68 1.42
N ARG A 341 -24.84 17.96 1.21
CA ARG A 341 -25.94 18.39 0.32
C ARG A 341 -27.28 17.81 0.73
N THR A 342 -28.37 18.40 0.25
CA THR A 342 -29.70 17.77 0.31
C THR A 342 -29.88 16.74 -0.81
N ASP A 343 -31.03 16.07 -0.82
CA ASP A 343 -31.42 15.16 -1.91
C ASP A 343 -31.51 15.85 -3.28
#